data_AF-A0A7X6W4X9-F1
#
_entry.id   AF-A0A7X6W4X9-F1
#
_cell.length_a   1.000
_cell.length_b   1.000
_cell.length_c   1.000
_cell.angle_alpha   90.00
_cell.angle_beta   90.00
_cell.angle_gamma   90.00
#
_symmetry.space_group_name_H-M   'P 1'
#
loop_
_entity.id
_entity.type
_entity.pdbx_description
1 polymer ?
#
loop_
_entity_poly.entity_id
_entity_poly.type
_entity_poly.pdbx_seq_one_letter_code
_entity_poly.pdbx_strand_id
1 'polypeptide(L)' 'MIVSSQCALCKHLIGIGPGCKAFPDGVPKELAHNKVWHDKPYPGDQGYRFEPAFPVPEEDGAETADTENS' A
#
# COMPACT_ATOMS: atom_id res chain seq x y z
N MET A 1 -5.13 -16.43 -9.10
CA MET A 1 -4.81 -15.00 -8.89
C MET A 1 -4.27 -14.84 -7.49
N ILE A 2 -2.99 -14.50 -7.33
CA ILE A 2 -2.44 -14.11 -6.04
C ILE A 2 -2.59 -12.60 -5.98
N VAL A 3 -3.58 -12.11 -5.23
CA VAL A 3 -3.72 -10.67 -4.98
C VAL A 3 -2.77 -10.34 -3.84
N SER A 4 -1.60 -9.80 -4.15
CA SER A 4 -0.69 -9.27 -3.15
C SER A 4 -1.32 -8.02 -2.54
N SER A 5 -1.59 -8.04 -1.24
CA SER A 5 -2.09 -6.86 -0.50
C SER A 5 -1.05 -5.72 -0.58
N GLN A 6 -1.49 -4.46 -0.65
CA GLN A 6 -0.61 -3.30 -0.52
C GLN A 6 0.24 -3.35 0.75
N CYS A 7 -0.28 -4.00 1.81
CA CYS A 7 0.46 -4.23 3.05
C CYS A 7 1.76 -5.02 2.82
N ALA A 8 1.76 -6.01 1.93
CA ALA A 8 2.94 -6.84 1.63
C ALA A 8 4.07 -6.05 0.95
N LEU A 9 3.76 -4.91 0.35
CA LEU A 9 4.73 -4.02 -0.31
C LEU A 9 5.18 -2.86 0.59
N CYS A 10 4.60 -2.72 1.79
CA CYS A 10 4.82 -1.59 2.68
C CYS A 10 5.95 -1.86 3.68
N LYS A 11 6.87 -0.90 3.85
CA LYS A 11 7.99 -0.99 4.82
C LYS A 11 7.54 -1.05 6.29
N HIS A 12 6.28 -0.69 6.56
CA HIS A 12 5.69 -0.64 7.89
C HIS A 12 5.01 -1.95 8.31
N LEU A 13 4.93 -2.95 7.42
CA LEU A 13 4.44 -4.28 7.78
C LEU A 13 5.40 -4.96 8.78
N ILE A 14 4.84 -5.60 9.80
CA ILE A 14 5.59 -6.27 10.87
C ILE A 14 5.29 -7.78 10.84
N GLY A 15 6.31 -8.57 10.49
CA GLY A 15 6.24 -10.03 10.50
C GLY A 15 5.40 -10.63 9.37
N ILE A 16 5.00 -11.90 9.53
CA ILE A 16 4.22 -12.68 8.54
C ILE A 16 2.69 -12.56 8.83
N GLY A 17 2.28 -11.63 9.70
CA GLY A 17 0.88 -11.43 10.12
C GLY A 17 0.33 -10.05 9.72
N PRO A 18 -0.95 -9.74 10.02
CA PRO A 18 -1.60 -8.46 9.69
C PRO A 18 -1.13 -7.30 10.58
N GLY A 19 0.03 -7.43 11.23
CA GLY A 19 0.58 -6.40 12.10
C GLY A 19 1.23 -5.31 11.27
N CYS A 20 0.84 -4.06 11.46
CA CYS A 20 1.43 -2.90 10.82
C CYS A 20 1.80 -1.88 11.91
N LYS A 21 2.89 -1.11 11.74
CA LYS A 21 3.22 -0.01 12.67
C LYS A 21 2.08 1.00 12.81
N ALA A 22 1.32 1.20 11.74
CA ALA A 22 0.13 2.06 11.74
C ALA A 22 -1.03 1.48 12.56
N PHE A 23 -1.14 0.15 12.62
CA PHE A 23 -2.25 -0.57 13.25
C PHE A 23 -1.71 -1.74 14.07
N PRO A 24 -1.15 -1.48 15.27
CA PRO A 24 -0.57 -2.53 16.11
C PRO A 24 -1.60 -3.57 16.55
N ASP A 25 -2.87 -3.16 16.69
CA ASP A 25 -3.99 -4.03 17.06
C ASP A 25 -4.61 -4.80 15.87
N GLY A 26 -4.12 -4.55 14.65
CA GLY A 26 -4.55 -5.21 13.42
C GLY A 26 -5.07 -4.25 12.35
N VAL A 27 -4.70 -4.53 11.09
CA VAL A 27 -5.06 -3.70 9.94
C VAL A 27 -6.56 -3.80 9.61
N PRO A 28 -7.27 -2.67 9.44
CA PRO A 28 -8.66 -2.64 8.97
C PRO A 28 -8.88 -3.45 7.69
N LYS A 29 -9.99 -4.19 7.60
CA LYS A 29 -10.29 -5.06 6.44
C LYS A 29 -10.29 -4.33 5.10
N GLU A 30 -10.63 -3.05 5.09
CA GLU A 30 -10.66 -2.24 3.86
C GLU A 30 -9.24 -2.00 3.32
N LEU A 31 -8.29 -1.70 4.20
CA LEU A 31 -6.88 -1.59 3.85
C LEU A 31 -6.27 -2.96 3.51
N ALA A 32 -6.57 -3.99 4.33
CA ALA A 32 -6.03 -5.34 4.12
C ALA A 32 -6.47 -5.96 2.78
N HIS A 33 -7.71 -5.69 2.33
CA HIS A 33 -8.25 -6.17 1.06
C HIS A 33 -8.08 -5.18 -0.10
N ASN A 34 -7.21 -4.17 0.02
CA ASN A 34 -6.96 -3.16 -1.02
C ASN A 34 -8.22 -2.42 -1.50
N LYS A 35 -9.25 -2.27 -0.65
CA LYS A 35 -10.44 -1.45 -0.95
C LYS A 35 -10.14 0.04 -0.83
N VAL A 36 -9.19 0.38 0.04
CA VAL A 36 -8.71 1.74 0.28
C VAL A 36 -7.19 1.70 0.22
N TRP A 37 -6.60 2.65 -0.49
CA TRP A 37 -5.15 2.85 -0.50
C TRP A 37 -4.71 3.57 0.78
N HIS A 38 -3.65 3.10 1.42
CA HIS A 38 -3.07 3.73 2.62
C HIS A 38 -2.10 4.87 2.27
N ASP A 39 -2.34 5.61 1.20
CA ASP A 39 -1.56 6.78 0.78
C ASP A 39 -1.97 8.07 1.52
N LYS A 40 -3.16 8.05 2.15
CA LYS A 40 -3.76 9.15 2.90
C LYS A 40 -3.88 8.80 4.39
N PRO A 41 -3.98 9.81 5.27
CA PRO A 41 -4.32 9.58 6.67
C PRO A 41 -5.59 8.74 6.80
N TYR A 42 -5.53 7.69 7.60
CA TYR A 42 -6.64 6.79 7.87
C TYR A 42 -6.94 6.76 9.37
N PRO A 43 -8.22 6.72 9.80
CA PRO A 43 -8.56 6.68 11.22
C PRO A 43 -7.80 5.59 11.99
N GLY A 44 -6.98 6.00 12.96
CA GLY A 44 -6.22 5.11 13.82
C GLY A 44 -4.83 4.69 13.31
N ASP A 45 -4.35 5.23 12.18
CA ASP A 45 -3.08 4.83 11.52
C ASP A 45 -1.77 5.27 12.21
N GLN A 46 -1.86 5.82 13.43
CA GLN A 46 -0.75 6.37 14.21
C GLN A 46 0.17 7.32 13.42
N GLY A 47 -0.31 7.93 12.34
CA GLY A 47 0.44 8.83 11.47
C GLY A 47 1.35 8.15 10.44
N TYR A 48 1.37 6.81 10.38
CA TYR A 48 2.11 6.06 9.37
C TYR A 48 1.25 5.85 8.12
N ARG A 49 1.88 5.89 6.96
CA ARG A 49 1.23 5.69 5.65
C ARG A 49 2.01 4.68 4.83
N PHE A 50 1.48 4.35 3.66
CA PHE A 50 2.17 3.51 2.71
C PHE A 50 3.51 4.12 2.33
N GLU A 51 4.56 3.34 2.52
CA GLU A 51 5.89 3.63 2.03
C GLU A 51 6.46 2.33 1.46
N PRO A 52 6.92 2.30 0.21
CA PRO A 52 7.34 1.07 -0.45
C PRO A 52 8.58 0.47 0.25
N ALA A 53 8.56 -0.84 0.50
CA ALA A 53 9.65 -1.57 1.15
C ALA A 53 10.84 -1.83 0.21
N PHE A 54 10.57 -1.88 -1.10
CA PHE A 54 11.58 -2.01 -2.14
C PHE A 54 11.51 -0.76 -3.02
N PRO A 55 12.65 -0.19 -3.43
CA PRO A 55 12.63 0.81 -4.48
C PRO A 55 11.95 0.18 -5.70
N VAL A 56 10.95 0.85 -6.26
CA VAL A 56 10.56 0.54 -7.63
C VAL A 56 11.82 0.77 -8.47
N PRO A 57 12.31 -0.22 -9.23
CA PRO A 57 13.37 0.04 -10.19
C PRO A 57 12.88 1.22 -11.02
N GLU A 58 13.66 2.29 -11.04
CA GLU A 58 13.42 3.46 -11.88
C GLU A 58 13.25 2.99 -13.33
N GLU A 59 11.98 2.82 -13.72
CA GLU A 59 11.57 2.53 -15.07
C GLU A 59 11.68 3.84 -15.85
N ASP A 60 12.66 3.91 -16.75
CA ASP A 60 12.72 4.93 -17.79
C ASP A 60 11.38 4.95 -18.54
N GLY A 61 10.47 5.84 -18.14
CA GLY A 61 9.21 6.10 -18.85
C GLY A 61 7.97 5.52 -18.18
N ALA A 62 7.54 6.12 -17.07
CA ALA A 62 6.12 6.16 -16.74
C ALA A 62 5.37 6.79 -17.94
N GLU A 63 4.85 5.94 -18.82
CA GLU A 63 3.89 6.31 -19.85
C GLU A 63 2.74 7.03 -19.16
N THR A 64 2.71 8.34 -19.36
CA THR A 64 1.61 9.19 -18.99
C THR A 64 0.35 8.68 -19.67
N ALA A 65 -0.77 8.83 -18.99
CA ALA A 65 -2.08 8.57 -19.55
C ALA A 65 -2.26 9.32 -20.89
N ASP A 66 -2.13 8.60 -22.00
CA ASP A 66 -2.63 9.07 -23.29
C ASP A 66 -4.06 8.54 -23.45
N THR A 67 -4.99 9.37 -22.99
CA THR A 67 -6.36 9.30 -23.47
C THR A 67 -6.34 9.67 -24.96
N GLU A 68 -7.28 9.09 -25.72
CA GLU A 68 -7.83 9.58 -27.00
C GLU A 68 -7.43 8.80 -28.28
N ASN A 69 -8.19 7.73 -28.48
CA ASN A 69 -8.80 7.32 -29.76
C ASN A 69 -8.99 8.46 -30.80
N SER A 70 -8.34 8.35 -31.97
CA SER A 70 -8.82 8.86 -33.27
C SER A 70 -8.11 8.15 -34.43
#